data_AF-A0A168JLD4-F1
#
_entry.id   AF-A0A168JLD4-F1
#
_cell.length_a   1.000
_cell.length_b   1.000
_cell.length_c   1.000
_cell.angle_alpha   90.00
_cell.angle_beta   90.00
_cell.angle_gamma   90.00
#
_symmetry.space_group_name_H-M   'P 1'
#
loop_
_entity.id
_entity.type
_entity.pdbx_description
1 polymer ?
#
loop_
_entity_poly.entity_id
_entity_poly.type
_entity_poly.pdbx_seq_one_letter_code
_entity_poly.pdbx_strand_id
1 'polypeptide(L)'
;MLDVVKNTLYFSLGLILLLMIEKPIFGVGGIKSAKMLVFVLAANFALMYILHRNFLARFTFYKPHQKPKLPRNKSLIICLMSVVVIISIPFL
;
A
#
# COMPACT_ATOMS: atom_id res chain seq x y z
N MET A 1 -3.75 10.58 -21.11
CA MET A 1 -3.36 9.14 -21.10
C MET A 1 -2.02 8.89 -20.41
N LEU A 2 -0.98 9.71 -20.64
CA LEU A 2 0.34 9.51 -20.02
C LEU A 2 0.31 9.44 -18.48
N ASP A 3 -0.53 10.25 -17.82
CA ASP A 3 -0.66 10.24 -16.36
C ASP A 3 -1.21 8.94 -15.80
N VAL A 4 -2.16 8.33 -16.51
CA VAL A 4 -2.75 7.04 -16.11
C VAL A 4 -1.67 5.96 -16.19
N VAL A 5 -0.91 5.93 -17.28
CA VAL A 5 0.20 4.97 -17.48
C VAL A 5 1.26 5.13 -16.39
N LYS A 6 1.68 6.37 -16.12
CA LYS A 6 2.67 6.69 -15.09
C LYS A 6 2.18 6.27 -13.69
N ASN A 7 0.92 6.56 -13.36
CA ASN A 7 0.35 6.21 -12.06
C ASN A 7 0.18 4.69 -11.90
N THR A 8 -0.20 3.97 -12.97
CA THR A 8 -0.26 2.50 -12.99
C THR A 8 1.13 1.88 -12.82
N LEU A 9 2.17 2.43 -13.46
CA LEU A 9 3.56 1.98 -13.28
C LEU A 9 4.07 2.18 -11.85
N TYR A 10 3.77 3.31 -11.22
CA TYR A 10 4.10 3.51 -9.81
C TYR A 10 3.35 2.55 -8.90
N PHE A 11 2.10 2.26 -9.25
CA PHE A 11 1.31 1.29 -8.50
C PHE A 11 1.93 -0.11 -8.62
N SER A 12 2.21 -0.60 -9.82
CA SER A 12 2.82 -1.92 -9.99
C SER A 12 4.19 -2.02 -9.30
N LEU A 13 5.05 -0.99 -9.41
CA LEU A 13 6.34 -0.95 -8.71
C LEU A 13 6.19 -0.97 -7.19
N GLY A 14 5.26 -0.18 -6.64
CA GLY A 14 4.99 -0.14 -5.20
C GLY A 14 4.51 -1.50 -4.66
N LEU A 15 3.64 -2.18 -5.42
CA LEU A 15 3.15 -3.52 -5.09
C LEU A 15 4.28 -4.56 -5.08
N ILE A 16 5.17 -4.52 -6.07
CA ILE A 16 6.33 -5.42 -6.14
C ILE A 16 7.27 -5.19 -4.96
N LEU A 17 7.57 -3.93 -4.62
CA LEU A 17 8.39 -3.57 -3.48
C LEU A 17 7.78 -4.05 -2.16
N LEU A 18 6.48 -3.84 -1.97
CA LEU A 18 5.77 -4.33 -0.78
C LEU A 18 5.85 -5.84 -0.69
N LEU A 19 5.55 -6.57 -1.77
CA LEU A 19 5.66 -8.03 -1.81
C LEU A 19 7.08 -8.53 -1.52
N MET A 20 8.12 -7.82 -1.96
CA MET A 20 9.51 -8.17 -1.64
C MET A 20 9.82 -8.01 -0.14
N ILE A 21 9.30 -6.95 0.49
CA ILE A 21 9.46 -6.69 1.92
C ILE A 21 8.66 -7.70 2.75
N GLU A 22 7.50 -8.12 2.26
CA GLU A 22 6.62 -9.06 2.96
C GLU A 22 7.01 -10.53 2.76
N LYS A 23 7.78 -10.85 1.71
CA LYS A 23 8.30 -12.21 1.44
C LYS A 23 8.94 -12.89 2.66
N PRO A 24 9.84 -12.26 3.44
CA PRO A 24 10.38 -12.86 4.65
C PRO A 24 9.34 -13.09 5.75
N ILE A 25 8.23 -12.33 5.77
CA ILE A 25 7.17 -12.44 6.77
C ILE A 25 6.30 -13.68 6.50
N PHE A 26 6.00 -13.97 5.24
CA PHE A 26 5.20 -15.13 4.86
C PHE A 26 6.02 -16.44 4.79
N GLY A 27 7.34 -16.34 4.73
CA GLY A 27 8.24 -17.49 4.64
C GLY A 27 8.01 -18.34 3.37
N VAL A 28 8.53 -19.58 3.39
CA VAL A 28 8.46 -20.52 2.25
C VAL A 28 7.02 -21.03 2.02
N GLY A 29 6.17 -20.97 3.05
CA GLY A 29 4.78 -21.41 2.98
C GLY A 29 3.83 -20.46 2.25
N GLY A 30 4.26 -19.22 2.01
CA GLY A 30 3.49 -18.22 1.26
C GLY A 30 2.08 -17.95 1.82
N ILE A 31 1.21 -17.44 0.95
CA ILE A 31 -0.19 -17.16 1.27
C ILE A 31 -0.99 -18.46 1.13
N LYS A 32 -1.40 -19.04 2.26
CA LYS A 32 -2.03 -20.37 2.31
C LYS A 32 -3.54 -20.37 2.10
N SER A 33 -4.18 -19.20 2.15
CA SER A 33 -5.64 -19.08 2.06
C SER A 33 -6.05 -17.82 1.30
N ALA A 34 -7.16 -17.92 0.56
CA ALA A 34 -7.77 -16.76 -0.09
C ALA A 34 -8.12 -15.64 0.91
N LYS A 35 -8.48 -15.99 2.15
CA LYS A 35 -8.73 -14.99 3.21
C LYS A 35 -7.46 -14.19 3.53
N MET A 36 -6.33 -14.87 3.69
CA MET A 36 -5.03 -14.21 3.91
C MET A 36 -4.67 -13.32 2.72
N LEU A 37 -4.85 -13.80 1.50
CA LEU A 37 -4.59 -13.02 0.27
C LEU A 37 -5.36 -11.70 0.28
N VAL A 38 -6.65 -11.74 0.64
CA VAL A 38 -7.50 -10.55 0.70
C VAL A 38 -7.01 -9.58 1.77
N PHE A 39 -6.60 -10.06 2.95
CA PHE A 39 -6.04 -9.19 4.00
C PHE A 39 -4.70 -8.56 3.61
N VAL A 40 -3.78 -9.33 3.01
CA VAL A 40 -2.50 -8.80 2.47
C VAL A 40 -2.79 -7.73 1.43
N LEU A 41 -3.65 -8.04 0.44
CA LEU A 41 -3.98 -7.10 -0.62
C LEU A 41 -4.61 -5.83 -0.06
N ALA A 42 -5.59 -5.95 0.84
CA ALA A 42 -6.24 -4.79 1.45
C ALA A 42 -5.25 -3.91 2.22
N ALA A 43 -4.34 -4.50 2.99
CA ALA A 43 -3.29 -3.77 3.70
C ALA A 43 -2.32 -3.07 2.73
N ASN A 44 -1.91 -3.76 1.67
CA ASN A 44 -1.04 -3.19 0.63
C ASN A 44 -1.73 -2.05 -0.14
N PHE A 45 -3.00 -2.21 -0.51
CA PHE A 45 -3.80 -1.15 -1.13
C PHE A 45 -3.91 0.08 -0.21
N ALA A 46 -4.08 -0.13 1.10
CA ALA A 46 -4.12 0.96 2.08
C ALA A 46 -2.78 1.70 2.20
N LEU A 47 -1.66 0.96 2.28
CA LEU A 47 -0.31 1.53 2.30
C LEU A 47 -0.01 2.32 1.02
N MET A 48 -0.33 1.75 -0.13
CA MET A 48 -0.15 2.41 -1.42
C MET A 48 -1.05 3.63 -1.57
N TYR A 49 -2.26 3.60 -1.04
CA TYR A 49 -3.15 4.76 -1.03
C TYR A 49 -2.57 5.91 -0.19
N ILE A 50 -1.99 5.61 0.98
CA ILE A 50 -1.29 6.62 1.79
C ILE A 50 -0.08 7.16 1.02
N LEU A 51 0.73 6.29 0.44
CA LEU A 51 1.93 6.67 -0.31
C LEU A 51 1.55 7.51 -1.54
N HIS A 52 0.46 7.15 -2.20
CA HIS A 52 -0.11 7.91 -3.31
C HIS A 52 -0.52 9.32 -2.87
N ARG A 53 -1.31 9.45 -1.80
CA ARG A 53 -1.78 10.75 -1.29
C ARG A 53 -0.70 11.61 -0.65
N ASN A 54 0.28 11.02 0.04
CA ASN A 54 1.27 11.79 0.80
C ASN A 54 2.53 12.10 -0.01
N PHE A 55 2.91 11.22 -0.93
CA PHE A 55 4.15 11.34 -1.70
C PHE A 55 3.85 11.61 -3.18
N LEU A 56 3.14 10.71 -3.87
CA LEU A 56 2.90 10.88 -5.31
C LEU A 56 2.05 12.10 -5.63
N ALA A 57 1.07 12.47 -4.81
CA ALA A 57 0.27 13.67 -5.00
C ALA A 57 1.09 14.97 -4.96
N ARG A 58 2.34 14.92 -4.47
CA ARG A 58 3.31 16.03 -4.56
C ARG A 58 4.07 16.06 -5.90
N PHE A 59 4.22 14.91 -6.56
CA PHE A 59 4.97 14.75 -7.82
C PHE A 59 4.07 14.62 -9.06
N THR A 60 2.78 14.32 -8.87
CA THR A 60 1.75 14.41 -9.91
C THR A 60 1.14 15.81 -9.82
N PHE A 61 0.93 16.45 -10.97
CA PHE A 61 0.37 17.79 -11.16
C PHE A 61 -1.10 17.92 -10.69
N TYR A 62 -1.45 17.38 -9.53
CA TYR A 62 -2.73 17.67 -8.90
C TYR A 62 -2.71 19.12 -8.44
N LYS A 63 -3.76 19.88 -8.80
CA LYS A 63 -3.93 21.22 -8.23
C LYS A 63 -4.02 21.06 -6.70
N PRO A 64 -3.40 21.93 -5.89
CA PRO A 64 -3.37 21.84 -4.41
C PRO A 64 -4.75 21.61 -3.76
N HIS A 65 -5.79 22.11 -4.44
CA HIS A 65 -7.20 22.09 -4.09
C HIS A 65 -7.91 20.74 -4.36
N GLN A 66 -7.36 19.89 -5.23
CA GLN A 66 -8.04 18.68 -5.72
C GLN A 66 -7.87 17.47 -4.80
N LYS A 67 -6.76 17.37 -4.04
CA LYS A 67 -6.55 16.30 -3.07
C LYS A 67 -5.72 16.80 -1.89
N PRO A 68 -6.36 17.20 -0.77
CA PRO A 68 -5.62 17.56 0.43
C PRO A 68 -4.83 16.34 0.94
N LYS A 69 -3.58 16.61 1.34
CA LYS A 69 -2.71 15.65 2.02
C LYS A 69 -3.50 14.99 3.14
N LEU A 70 -3.35 13.67 3.31
CA LEU A 70 -4.00 12.99 4.41
C LEU A 70 -3.50 13.60 5.73
N PRO A 71 -4.38 13.95 6.69
CA PRO A 71 -3.93 14.42 7.99
C PRO A 71 -3.03 13.37 8.62
N ARG A 72 -1.88 13.83 9.16
CA ARG A 72 -0.76 12.98 9.60
C ARG A 72 -1.21 11.84 10.50
N ASN A 73 -2.14 12.12 11.42
CA ASN A 73 -2.68 11.14 12.36
C ASN A 73 -3.43 10.01 11.65
N LYS A 74 -4.28 10.33 10.66
CA LYS A 74 -5.01 9.30 9.89
C LYS A 74 -4.06 8.45 9.05
N SER A 75 -3.06 9.06 8.41
CA SER A 75 -2.07 8.29 7.65
C SER A 75 -1.24 7.38 8.54
N LEU A 76 -0.88 7.83 9.75
CA LEU A 76 -0.14 7.00 10.70
C LEU A 76 -0.96 5.81 11.20
N ILE A 77 -2.22 6.05 11.57
CA ILE A 77 -3.12 4.98 12.04
C ILE A 77 -3.29 3.93 10.95
N ILE A 78 -3.61 4.33 9.72
CA ILE A 78 -3.81 3.38 8.61
C ILE A 78 -2.50 2.62 8.31
N CYS A 79 -1.34 3.29 8.36
CA CYS A 79 -0.05 2.65 8.17
C CYS A 79 0.22 1.59 9.25
N LEU A 80 0.06 1.96 10.52
CA LEU A 80 0.21 1.06 11.67
C LEU A 80 -0.72 -0.15 11.57
N MET A 81 -2.01 0.08 11.31
CA MET A 81 -2.99 -1.01 11.19
C MET A 81 -2.65 -1.94 10.02
N SER A 82 -2.21 -1.39 8.89
CA SER A 82 -1.82 -2.20 7.72
C SER A 82 -0.61 -3.08 8.04
N VAL A 83 0.41 -2.51 8.71
CA VAL A 83 1.60 -3.26 9.15
C VAL A 83 1.23 -4.35 10.17
N VAL A 84 0.38 -4.04 11.14
CA VAL A 84 -0.11 -5.01 12.13
C VAL A 84 -0.83 -6.17 11.43
N VAL A 85 -1.70 -5.89 10.46
CA VAL A 85 -2.38 -6.93 9.67
C VAL A 85 -1.37 -7.82 8.96
N ILE A 86 -0.39 -7.24 8.26
CA ILE A 86 0.64 -7.99 7.53
C ILE A 86 1.45 -8.90 8.45
N ILE A 87 1.86 -8.41 9.63
CA ILE A 87 2.62 -9.17 10.62
C ILE A 87 1.76 -10.27 11.28
N SER A 88 0.45 -10.06 11.39
CA SER A 88 -0.47 -11.02 12.02
C SER A 88 -0.82 -12.20 11.10
N ILE A 89 -0.61 -12.07 9.79
CA ILE A 89 -0.96 -13.10 8.80
C ILE A 89 -0.27 -14.45 9.01
N PRO A 90 1.02 -14.56 9.35
CA PRO A 90 1.62 -15.86 9.69
C PRO A 90 0.98 -16.55 10.91
N PHE A 91 0.20 -15.83 11.73
CA PHE A 91 -0.50 -16.36 12.91
C PHE A 91 -2.00 -16.61 12.68
N LEU A 92 -2.53 -16.21 11.51
CA LEU A 92 -3.92 -16.44 11.10
C LEU A 92 -4.11 -17.78 10.39
#